data_AF-A0A0C3SDM1-F1
#
_entry.id   AF-A0A0C3SDM1-F1
#
_cell.length_a   1.000
_cell.length_b   1.000
_cell.length_c   1.000
_cell.angle_alpha   90.00
_cell.angle_beta   90.00
_cell.angle_gamma   90.00
#
_symmetry.space_group_name_H-M   'P 1'
#
loop_
_entity.id
_entity.type
_entity.pdbx_description
1 polymer ?
#
loop_
_entity_poly.entity_id
_entity_poly.type
_entity_poly.pdbx_seq_one_letter_code
_entity_poly.pdbx_strand_id
1 'polypeptide(L)'
;MPVERTENKVVLSHPKGASVEILLYGASVTSWKSGSVSEPEPRERLFVSSTAALDGSKPVRGGIPVVFPCFGAPSHPDHAELSQHGFARNETWSFADVVMDNDAGVSVRLTLLPNDAIKSSSAPISTLRTLERRPSSSRLSSTTTFVLPRMTS
;
A
#
# COMPACT_ATOMS: atom_id res chain seq x y z
N MET A 1 11.10 13.11 -12.10
CA MET A 1 10.42 11.78 -12.10
C MET A 1 9.86 11.58 -10.71
N PRO A 2 8.54 11.60 -10.51
CA PRO A 2 7.95 11.50 -9.18
C PRO A 2 7.84 10.06 -8.67
N VAL A 3 8.23 9.05 -9.46
CA VAL A 3 8.21 7.64 -9.06
C VAL A 3 9.60 7.04 -9.20
N GLU A 4 10.15 6.57 -8.10
CA GLU A 4 11.39 5.79 -8.05
C GLU A 4 11.09 4.35 -7.62
N ARG A 5 11.79 3.39 -8.22
CA ARG A 5 11.56 1.97 -7.99
C ARG A 5 12.87 1.28 -7.66
N THR A 6 12.80 0.40 -6.68
CA THR A 6 13.88 -0.52 -6.32
C THR A 6 13.33 -1.94 -6.34
N GLU A 7 14.16 -2.93 -6.00
CA GLU A 7 13.74 -4.33 -5.94
C GLU A 7 12.60 -4.57 -4.94
N ASN A 8 12.59 -3.87 -3.80
CA ASN A 8 11.65 -4.15 -2.71
C ASN A 8 10.69 -3.00 -2.37
N LYS A 9 10.86 -1.81 -2.95
CA LYS A 9 10.00 -0.65 -2.65
C LYS A 9 9.80 0.30 -3.83
N VAL A 10 8.74 1.10 -3.71
CA VAL A 10 8.36 2.19 -4.61
C VAL A 10 8.31 3.48 -3.80
N VAL A 11 8.92 4.54 -4.32
CA VAL A 11 8.91 5.86 -3.70
C VAL A 11 8.16 6.83 -4.61
N LEU A 12 7.19 7.53 -4.05
CA LEU A 12 6.46 8.61 -4.69
C LEU A 12 6.97 9.94 -4.12
N SER A 13 7.31 10.89 -4.98
CA SER A 13 7.84 12.20 -4.60
C SER A 13 7.11 13.30 -5.37
N HIS A 14 6.59 14.28 -4.65
CA HIS A 14 6.00 15.47 -5.24
C HIS A 14 7.05 16.60 -5.29
N PRO A 15 7.13 17.42 -6.37
CA PRO A 15 8.13 18.49 -6.49
C PRO A 15 8.14 19.53 -5.35
N LYS A 16 7.05 19.61 -4.59
CA LYS A 16 6.90 20.47 -3.40
C LYS A 16 7.32 19.79 -2.07
N GLY A 17 8.02 18.66 -2.13
CA GLY A 17 8.69 18.04 -0.99
C GLY A 17 7.95 16.87 -0.31
N ALA A 18 6.64 16.70 -0.55
CA ALA A 18 5.93 15.55 -0.01
C ALA A 18 6.43 14.24 -0.65
N SER A 19 6.56 13.17 0.14
CA SER A 19 7.00 11.86 -0.35
C SER A 19 6.34 10.70 0.40
N VAL A 20 6.24 9.55 -0.27
CA VAL A 20 5.65 8.32 0.25
C VAL A 20 6.55 7.15 -0.13
N GLU A 21 6.91 6.32 0.84
CA GLU A 21 7.60 5.05 0.59
C GLU A 21 6.63 3.88 0.77
N ILE A 22 6.59 2.98 -0.20
CA ILE A 22 5.73 1.82 -0.24
C ILE A 22 6.59 0.57 -0.36
N LEU A 23 6.59 -0.27 0.66
CA LEU A 23 7.21 -1.59 0.61
C LEU A 23 6.34 -2.51 -0.24
N LEU A 24 6.95 -3.20 -1.21
CA LEU A 24 6.24 -4.15 -2.07
C LEU A 24 5.70 -5.32 -1.24
N TYR A 25 6.42 -5.72 -0.19
CA TYR A 25 5.88 -6.63 0.82
C TYR A 25 4.70 -5.99 1.57
N GLY A 26 3.53 -6.60 1.38
CA GLY A 26 2.24 -6.17 1.90
C GLY A 26 1.65 -4.93 1.25
N ALA A 27 2.27 -4.38 0.19
CA ALA A 27 1.96 -3.05 -0.34
C ALA A 27 1.83 -1.98 0.76
N SER A 28 2.69 -2.11 1.78
CA SER A 28 2.61 -1.36 3.03
C SER A 28 3.25 0.01 2.87
N VAL A 29 2.54 1.07 3.23
CA VAL A 29 3.17 2.41 3.28
C VAL A 29 4.03 2.48 4.54
N THR A 30 5.34 2.68 4.37
CA THR A 30 6.31 2.69 5.47
C THR A 30 6.86 4.08 5.79
N SER A 31 6.65 5.07 4.93
CA SER A 31 6.97 6.47 5.22
C SER A 31 6.00 7.37 4.48
N TRP A 32 5.58 8.45 5.13
CA TRP A 32 4.92 9.57 4.46
C TRP A 32 5.43 10.87 5.06
N LYS A 33 6.22 11.59 4.28
CA LYS A 33 6.72 12.91 4.67
C LYS A 33 5.86 13.99 4.01
N SER A 34 5.38 14.93 4.81
CA SER A 34 4.61 16.08 4.32
C SER A 34 4.82 17.29 5.21
N GLY A 35 4.92 18.47 4.59
CA GLY A 35 4.78 19.75 5.27
C GLY A 35 3.32 20.10 5.55
N SER A 36 3.11 21.16 6.33
CA SER A 36 1.84 21.85 6.56
C SER A 36 2.04 23.36 6.40
N VAL A 37 0.96 24.15 6.49
CA VAL A 37 1.05 25.63 6.48
C VAL A 37 1.94 26.14 7.62
N SER A 38 1.85 25.53 8.81
CA SER A 38 2.63 25.92 9.99
C SER A 38 4.05 25.35 10.00
N GLU A 39 4.28 24.22 9.33
CA GLU A 39 5.56 23.53 9.26
C GLU A 39 5.84 23.12 7.81
N PRO A 40 6.37 24.04 6.97
CA PRO A 40 6.54 23.78 5.54
C PRO A 40 7.53 22.64 5.24
N GLU A 41 8.52 22.46 6.10
CA GLU A 41 9.51 21.40 5.98
C GLU A 41 8.86 20.01 6.10
N PRO A 42 9.05 19.10 5.13
CA PRO A 42 8.47 17.76 5.20
C PRO A 42 8.96 16.97 6.41
N ARG A 43 8.02 16.57 7.27
CA ARG A 43 8.25 15.70 8.43
C ARG A 43 7.51 14.40 8.28
N GLU A 44 8.07 13.33 8.86
CA GLU A 44 7.44 12.02 8.91
C GLU A 44 6.08 12.10 9.63
N ARG A 45 5.06 11.48 9.03
CA ARG A 45 3.68 11.47 9.52
C ARG A 45 3.25 10.10 10.01
N LEU A 46 4.02 9.05 9.72
CA LEU A 46 3.72 7.69 10.11
C LEU A 46 4.70 7.19 11.18
N PHE A 47 4.15 6.52 12.19
CA PHE A 47 4.97 5.70 13.07
C PHE A 47 5.29 4.38 12.37
N VAL A 48 6.57 4.11 12.16
CA VAL A 48 7.09 2.76 11.90
C VAL A 48 8.07 2.42 13.00
N SER A 49 7.92 1.23 13.54
CA SER A 49 8.79 0.79 14.61
C SER A 49 10.25 0.67 14.14
N SER A 50 11.20 1.07 14.99
CA SER A 50 12.64 0.89 14.74
C SER A 50 13.08 -0.57 14.55
N THR A 51 12.34 -1.53 15.13
CA THR A 51 12.56 -2.97 14.99
C THR A 51 11.57 -3.63 14.01
N ALA A 52 10.92 -2.86 13.14
CA ALA A 52 10.06 -3.42 12.11
C ALA A 52 10.92 -4.22 11.11
N ALA A 53 10.44 -5.40 10.74
CA ALA A 53 11.05 -6.15 9.64
C ALA A 53 10.60 -5.51 8.32
N LEU A 54 11.56 -5.07 7.51
CA LEU A 54 11.35 -4.50 6.17
C LEU A 54 11.92 -5.40 5.07
N ASP A 55 12.29 -6.62 5.42
CA ASP A 55 12.88 -7.66 4.57
C ASP A 55 11.84 -8.64 4.00
N GLY A 56 10.56 -8.48 4.36
CA GLY A 56 9.48 -9.37 3.97
C GLY A 56 9.36 -10.66 4.79
N SER A 57 10.09 -10.79 5.90
CA SER A 57 9.98 -11.97 6.78
C SER A 57 8.68 -12.03 7.59
N LYS A 58 8.06 -10.87 7.84
CA LYS A 58 6.79 -10.72 8.59
C LYS A 58 6.16 -9.36 8.32
N PRO A 59 4.85 -9.18 8.59
CA PRO A 59 4.18 -7.89 8.46
C PRO A 59 4.88 -6.74 9.15
N VAL A 60 4.91 -5.58 8.48
CA VAL A 60 5.52 -4.35 8.99
C VAL A 60 4.78 -3.88 10.24
N ARG A 61 5.53 -3.56 11.30
CA ARG A 61 4.99 -2.96 12.54
C ARG A 61 4.93 -1.44 12.41
N GLY A 62 3.77 -0.93 11.99
CA GLY A 62 3.50 0.50 11.81
C GLY A 62 3.13 0.82 10.35
N GLY A 63 3.13 2.10 10.01
CA GLY A 63 2.78 2.55 8.68
C GLY A 63 1.30 2.31 8.34
N ILE A 64 1.02 2.00 7.08
CA ILE A 64 -0.33 1.69 6.59
C ILE A 64 -0.31 0.32 5.91
N PRO A 65 -0.58 -0.78 6.66
CA PRO A 65 -0.66 -2.12 6.10
C PRO A 65 -1.99 -2.36 5.36
N VAL A 66 -1.98 -3.24 4.35
CA VAL A 66 -3.22 -3.71 3.71
C VAL A 66 -3.82 -4.87 4.49
N VAL A 67 -5.02 -4.68 5.03
CA VAL A 67 -5.79 -5.72 5.73
C VAL A 67 -6.86 -6.25 4.79
N PHE A 68 -6.75 -7.52 4.42
CA PHE A 68 -7.71 -8.21 3.55
C PHE A 68 -7.51 -9.73 3.61
N PRO A 69 -8.59 -10.55 3.57
CA PRO A 69 -10.01 -10.18 3.46
C PRO A 69 -10.71 -9.91 4.79
N CYS A 70 -10.16 -10.36 5.90
CA CYS A 70 -10.77 -10.21 7.22
C CYS A 70 -10.01 -9.18 8.06
N PHE A 71 -10.75 -8.48 8.92
CA PHE A 71 -10.17 -7.62 9.95
C PHE A 71 -10.20 -8.35 11.30
N GLY A 72 -9.06 -8.36 12.01
CA GLY A 72 -8.94 -9.10 13.26
C GLY A 72 -8.83 -10.60 13.01
N ALA A 73 -9.19 -11.39 14.03
CA ALA A 73 -9.23 -12.84 13.89
C ALA A 73 -10.36 -13.23 12.91
N PRO A 74 -10.21 -14.27 12.09
CA PRO A 74 -11.26 -14.67 11.19
C PRO A 74 -12.53 -15.08 11.95
N SER A 75 -13.65 -14.51 11.55
CA SER A 75 -14.99 -14.85 12.07
C SER A 75 -15.92 -15.43 11.00
N HIS A 76 -15.55 -15.30 9.72
CA HIS A 76 -16.34 -15.77 8.59
C HIS A 76 -15.86 -17.15 8.13
N PRO A 77 -16.77 -18.11 7.83
CA PRO A 77 -16.41 -19.46 7.39
C PRO A 77 -15.44 -19.48 6.19
N ASP A 78 -15.68 -18.64 5.19
CA ASP A 78 -14.84 -18.54 3.97
C ASP A 78 -13.38 -18.18 4.24
N HIS A 79 -13.08 -17.68 5.45
CA HIS A 79 -11.76 -17.19 5.84
C HIS A 79 -11.27 -17.80 7.15
N ALA A 80 -11.94 -18.84 7.67
CA ALA A 80 -11.67 -19.42 8.98
C ALA A 80 -10.21 -19.90 9.15
N GLU A 81 -9.60 -20.38 8.07
CA GLU A 81 -8.21 -20.86 8.03
C GLU A 81 -7.16 -19.75 7.86
N LEU A 82 -7.58 -18.49 7.70
CA LEU A 82 -6.65 -17.38 7.50
C LEU A 82 -6.03 -16.91 8.81
N SER A 83 -4.86 -16.29 8.71
CA SER A 83 -4.25 -15.57 9.83
C SER A 83 -5.04 -14.31 10.20
N GLN A 84 -4.79 -13.80 11.41
CA GLN A 84 -5.32 -12.50 11.83
C GLN A 84 -4.96 -11.39 10.81
N HIS A 85 -5.97 -10.64 10.39
CA HIS A 85 -5.91 -9.61 9.34
C HIS A 85 -5.71 -10.12 7.91
N GLY A 86 -6.00 -11.40 7.67
CA GLY A 86 -5.92 -12.04 6.37
C GLY A 86 -4.48 -12.21 5.87
N PHE A 87 -4.31 -12.19 4.56
CA PHE A 87 -3.03 -12.52 3.91
C PHE A 87 -2.37 -11.35 3.20
N ALA A 88 -3.11 -10.29 2.85
CA ALA A 88 -2.61 -9.23 1.96
C ALA A 88 -1.29 -8.58 2.42
N ARG A 89 -1.12 -8.37 3.73
CA ARG A 89 0.10 -7.80 4.32
C ARG A 89 1.26 -8.79 4.48
N ASN A 90 1.04 -10.07 4.20
CA ASN A 90 2.02 -11.15 4.32
C ASN A 90 2.65 -11.53 2.96
N GLU A 91 2.23 -10.89 1.89
CA GLU A 91 2.55 -11.28 0.52
C GLU A 91 3.32 -10.18 -0.20
N THR A 92 4.15 -10.54 -1.18
CA THR A 92 4.85 -9.57 -2.00
C THR A 92 3.99 -9.15 -3.20
N TRP A 93 3.73 -7.85 -3.30
CA TRP A 93 2.95 -7.26 -4.38
C TRP A 93 3.84 -6.86 -5.54
N SER A 94 3.29 -6.88 -6.75
CA SER A 94 3.96 -6.41 -7.96
C SER A 94 3.53 -4.99 -8.29
N PHE A 95 4.49 -4.14 -8.67
CA PHE A 95 4.19 -2.86 -9.30
C PHE A 95 3.56 -3.10 -10.68
N ALA A 96 2.37 -2.56 -10.90
CA ALA A 96 1.67 -2.67 -12.18
C ALA A 96 1.96 -1.44 -13.05
N ASP A 97 1.44 -0.27 -12.69
CA ASP A 97 1.53 0.94 -13.50
C ASP A 97 1.50 2.24 -12.68
N VAL A 98 1.84 3.34 -13.35
CA VAL A 98 1.55 4.70 -12.90
C VAL A 98 0.19 5.07 -13.46
N VAL A 99 -0.79 5.30 -12.58
CA VAL A 99 -2.18 5.63 -12.95
C VAL A 99 -2.37 7.13 -13.16
N MET A 100 -1.59 7.95 -12.46
CA MET A 100 -1.63 9.40 -12.57
C MET A 100 -0.23 9.98 -12.29
N ASP A 101 0.21 10.91 -13.13
CA ASP A 101 1.40 11.72 -12.93
C ASP A 101 1.14 13.11 -13.51
N ASN A 102 0.80 14.08 -12.66
CA ASN A 102 0.56 15.46 -13.04
C ASN A 102 0.73 16.41 -11.84
N ASP A 103 0.49 17.71 -12.04
CA ASP A 103 0.61 18.74 -11.00
C ASP A 103 -0.33 18.55 -9.78
N ALA A 104 -1.39 17.75 -9.91
CA ALA A 104 -2.29 17.43 -8.81
C ALA A 104 -1.75 16.30 -7.94
N GLY A 105 -0.85 15.46 -8.45
CA GLY A 105 -0.23 14.39 -7.69
C GLY A 105 0.22 13.21 -8.53
N VAL A 106 0.60 12.15 -7.83
CA VAL A 106 1.08 10.90 -8.42
C VAL A 106 0.32 9.70 -7.83
N SER A 107 -0.05 8.74 -8.66
CA SER A 107 -0.75 7.52 -8.25
C SER A 107 -0.12 6.30 -8.90
N VAL A 108 0.10 5.24 -8.12
CA VAL A 108 0.63 3.96 -8.61
C VAL A 108 -0.26 2.81 -8.18
N ARG A 109 -0.35 1.79 -9.04
CA ARG A 109 -1.08 0.56 -8.76
C ARG A 109 -0.12 -0.55 -8.41
N LEU A 110 -0.42 -1.23 -7.31
CA LEU A 110 0.21 -2.49 -6.93
C LEU A 110 -0.81 -3.61 -7.07
N THR A 111 -0.37 -4.78 -7.49
CA THR A 111 -1.22 -5.95 -7.70
C THR A 111 -0.69 -7.16 -6.96
N LEU A 112 -1.60 -7.94 -6.39
CA LEU A 112 -1.33 -9.23 -5.78
C LEU A 112 -2.11 -10.28 -6.58
N LEU A 113 -1.36 -11.16 -7.25
CA LEU A 113 -1.94 -12.28 -7.98
C LEU A 113 -2.15 -13.47 -7.03
N PRO A 114 -3.14 -14.33 -7.29
CA PRO A 114 -3.26 -15.61 -6.61
C PRO A 114 -1.95 -16.41 -6.66
N ASN A 115 -1.59 -17.03 -5.54
CA ASN A 115 -0.43 -17.90 -5.43
C ASN A 115 -0.74 -19.07 -4.48
N ASP A 116 0.18 -20.02 -4.34
CA ASP A 116 -0.01 -21.23 -3.52
C ASP A 116 -0.25 -20.94 -2.03
N ALA A 117 0.17 -19.77 -1.52
CA ALA A 117 -0.09 -19.34 -0.14
C ALA A 117 -1.50 -18.75 0.01
N ILE A 118 -2.06 -18.20 -1.07
CA ILE A 118 -3.41 -17.60 -1.13
C ILE A 118 -4.39 -18.60 -1.78
N LYS A 119 -4.50 -19.80 -1.21
CA LYS A 119 -5.35 -20.89 -1.75
C LYS A 119 -6.85 -20.54 -1.82
N SER A 120 -7.28 -19.46 -1.14
CA SER A 120 -8.69 -19.07 -1.02
C SER A 120 -9.13 -17.92 -1.95
N SER A 121 -8.24 -17.32 -2.75
CA SER A 121 -8.61 -16.22 -3.66
C SER A 121 -8.27 -16.56 -5.10
N SER A 122 -9.29 -16.79 -5.93
CA SER A 122 -9.13 -16.98 -7.38
C SER A 122 -8.94 -15.66 -8.15
N ALA A 123 -9.17 -14.52 -7.49
CA ALA A 123 -9.12 -13.20 -8.11
C ALA A 123 -7.85 -12.42 -7.74
N PRO A 124 -7.25 -11.70 -8.73
CA PRO A 124 -6.28 -10.66 -8.45
C PRO A 124 -6.83 -9.54 -7.56
N ILE A 125 -5.98 -9.07 -6.66
CA ILE A 125 -6.22 -7.90 -5.83
C ILE A 125 -5.37 -6.76 -6.35
N SER A 126 -5.91 -5.55 -6.36
CA SER A 126 -5.15 -4.35 -6.67
C SER A 126 -5.29 -3.30 -5.58
N THR A 127 -4.25 -2.50 -5.37
CA THR A 127 -4.30 -1.37 -4.47
C THR A 127 -3.66 -0.17 -5.13
N LEU A 128 -4.39 0.95 -5.13
CA LEU A 128 -3.94 2.24 -5.60
C LEU A 128 -3.34 3.00 -4.41
N ARG A 129 -2.16 3.58 -4.63
CA ARG A 129 -1.50 4.48 -3.69
C ARG A 129 -1.34 5.82 -4.37
N THR A 130 -1.89 6.85 -3.74
CA THR A 130 -2.00 8.17 -4.35
C THR A 130 -1.46 9.22 -3.38
N LEU A 131 -0.49 9.99 -3.86
CA LEU A 131 0.03 11.18 -3.20
C LEU A 131 -0.52 12.40 -3.95
N GLU A 132 -1.52 13.04 -3.35
CA GLU A 132 -2.19 14.24 -3.85
C GLU A 132 -1.63 15.50 -3.21
N ARG A 133 -1.57 16.56 -4.01
CA ARG A 133 -1.40 17.92 -3.53
C ARG A 133 -2.75 18.50 -3.11
N ARG A 134 -2.73 19.25 -2.00
CA ARG A 134 -3.79 20.21 -1.66
C ARG A 134 -3.21 21.63 -1.52
N PRO A 135 -4.05 22.67 -1.54
CA PRO A 135 -3.59 24.05 -1.40
C PRO A 135 -2.77 24.33 -0.13
N SER A 136 -3.12 23.68 0.98
CA SER A 136 -2.53 23.89 2.31
C SER A 136 -1.87 22.64 2.91
N SER A 137 -1.86 21.52 2.20
CA SER A 137 -1.33 20.24 2.69
C SER A 137 -1.03 19.26 1.55
N SER A 138 -0.52 18.08 1.86
CA SER A 138 -0.63 16.92 0.98
C SER A 138 -1.67 15.94 1.52
N ARG A 139 -2.13 15.04 0.67
CA ARG A 139 -3.02 13.93 1.04
C ARG A 139 -2.43 12.64 0.52
N LEU A 140 -2.27 11.68 1.42
CA LEU A 140 -2.08 10.29 1.05
C LEU A 140 -3.44 9.59 1.03
N SER A 141 -3.79 8.95 -0.08
CA SER A 141 -4.99 8.11 -0.20
C SER A 141 -4.61 6.70 -0.65
N SER A 142 -5.43 5.75 -0.20
CA SER A 142 -5.29 4.32 -0.46
C SER A 142 -6.66 3.79 -0.87
N THR A 143 -6.71 3.06 -1.98
CA THR A 143 -7.93 2.39 -2.43
C THR A 143 -7.57 0.99 -2.86
N THR A 144 -8.14 -0.02 -2.19
CA THR A 144 -7.96 -1.42 -2.55
C THR A 144 -9.20 -1.91 -3.28
N THR A 145 -9.00 -2.48 -4.48
CA THR A 145 -10.07 -2.99 -5.33
C THR A 145 -9.87 -4.47 -5.59
N PHE A 146 -10.98 -5.20 -5.51
CA PHE A 146 -11.05 -6.63 -5.78
C PHE A 146 -11.74 -6.80 -7.12
N VAL A 147 -11.06 -7.44 -8.07
CA VAL A 147 -11.70 -7.81 -9.33
C VAL A 147 -12.37 -9.15 -9.09
N LEU A 148 -13.65 -9.14 -8.73
CA LEU A 148 -14.43 -10.39 -8.72
C LEU A 148 -14.33 -11.02 -10.12
N PRO A 149 -14.09 -12.34 -10.21
CA PRO A 149 -14.08 -12.99 -11.52
C PRO A 149 -15.44 -12.73 -12.17
N ARG A 150 -15.45 -12.29 -13.44
CA ARG A 150 -16.70 -12.21 -14.20
C ARG A 150 -17.32 -13.61 -14.17
N MET A 151 -18.49 -13.75 -13.55
CA MET A 151 -19.30 -14.96 -13.72
C MET A 151 -19.64 -15.01 -15.22
N THR A 152 -18.98 -15.91 -15.95
CA THR A 152 -19.45 -16.29 -17.28
C THR A 152 -20.74 -17.08 -17.07
N SER A 153 -21.86 -16.52 -17.53
CA SER A 153 -23.15 -17.21 -17.61
C SER A 153 -23.10 -18.35 -18.63
#